data_AF-A0A957M136-F1
#
_entry.id   AF-A0A957M136-F1
#
_cell.length_a   1.000
_cell.length_b   1.000
_cell.length_c   1.000
_cell.angle_alpha   90.00
_cell.angle_beta   90.00
_cell.angle_gamma   90.00
#
_symmetry.space_group_name_H-M   'P 1'
#
loop_
_entity.id
_entity.type
_entity.pdbx_description
1 polymer ?
#
loop_
_entity_poly.entity_id
_entity_poly.type
_entity_poly.pdbx_seq_one_letter_code
_entity_poly.pdbx_strand_id
1 'polypeptide(L)'
;MRLGLMAGYSGATIDLPMEMIKAADRLGYYAVWTAEAYGSDAVTPLAWIGAQTEQIRLGTAIMQMPARTPAMTAMTAATLDQLSAGRMLLGLGLSGPQVVEGWHGVPYGKPLAKTREYVEIVRTILARKEALVHTGAHYQIPYTGDDATGLGKPLKSIIHGRADIPIYLAAIGPKNVELCAEIADGWLPIFFSPAHFDATYREQVEAGFAKAGGGKSFAEFDVAPSVNVVVSDDVDAARNSLKPALALYVGGMGAKEKNFYYNLVCRYGFEDAADEIQAHFLAGRKAEAAAAVPDDLVDLISLCGPKARIKERLAAWEKAPVTTLNLWTYDLAGVEVMAELALGVDTTRTVMDMAQAEPDAGEQSPAGENPAGENAESAGARQVFTRMTARVAENPNLVKRVNALFQFHISGDTGGDWIVDLKHAPGDVRSGVIDAADCTIRMTDADFVELASGRLNPMAAFAQGKVKIDGNPMLATKLQGLFG
;
A
#
# COMPACT_ATOMS: atom_id res chain seq x y z
N MET A 1 19.15 7.27 8.07
CA MET A 1 18.35 6.30 7.28
C MET A 1 17.46 7.09 6.32
N ARG A 2 17.04 6.53 5.17
CA ARG A 2 16.03 7.14 4.29
C ARG A 2 14.63 6.63 4.62
N LEU A 3 13.59 7.39 4.28
CA LEU A 3 12.21 6.94 4.39
C LEU A 3 11.57 6.79 3.00
N GLY A 4 10.77 5.75 2.83
CA GLY A 4 9.86 5.62 1.71
C GLY A 4 8.42 5.50 2.19
N LEU A 5 7.44 5.77 1.33
CA LEU A 5 6.02 5.62 1.62
C LEU A 5 5.40 4.57 0.70
N MET A 6 4.69 3.59 1.26
CA MET A 6 3.94 2.60 0.48
C MET A 6 2.54 3.15 0.21
N ALA A 7 2.19 3.33 -1.06
CA ALA A 7 0.91 3.92 -1.47
C ALA A 7 -0.28 2.95 -1.33
N GLY A 8 -0.02 1.65 -1.18
CA GLY A 8 -1.08 0.66 -1.01
C GLY A 8 -1.28 -0.30 -2.18
N TYR A 9 -2.10 -1.31 -1.93
CA TYR A 9 -2.84 -2.01 -2.97
C TYR A 9 -4.15 -1.29 -3.22
N SER A 10 -4.57 -1.20 -4.48
CA SER A 10 -5.93 -0.77 -4.79
C SER A 10 -6.93 -1.81 -4.31
N GLY A 11 -8.04 -1.34 -3.73
CA GLY A 11 -9.20 -2.17 -3.42
C GLY A 11 -10.07 -2.42 -4.65
N ALA A 12 -11.38 -2.56 -4.45
CA ALA A 12 -12.33 -2.65 -5.56
C ALA A 12 -12.36 -1.37 -6.42
N THR A 13 -12.04 -0.23 -5.80
CA THR A 13 -11.83 1.07 -6.44
C THR A 13 -10.41 1.53 -6.17
N ILE A 14 -9.82 2.25 -7.13
CA ILE A 14 -8.51 2.86 -6.94
C ILE A 14 -8.68 4.11 -6.07
N ASP A 15 -7.91 4.17 -4.99
CA ASP A 15 -7.76 5.33 -4.14
C ASP A 15 -6.27 5.50 -3.82
N LEU A 16 -5.78 6.73 -3.90
CA LEU A 16 -4.39 7.07 -3.61
C LEU A 16 -4.37 8.09 -2.48
N PRO A 17 -3.59 7.88 -1.41
CA PRO A 17 -3.52 8.80 -0.29
C PRO A 17 -2.67 10.04 -0.67
N MET A 18 -3.15 10.84 -1.61
CA MET A 18 -2.39 11.94 -2.22
C MET A 18 -1.94 12.98 -1.22
N GLU A 19 -2.73 13.25 -0.17
CA GLU A 19 -2.33 14.16 0.90
C GLU A 19 -1.10 13.65 1.66
N MET A 20 -1.06 12.36 2.00
CA MET A 20 0.12 11.75 2.63
C MET A 20 1.33 11.72 1.69
N ILE A 21 1.09 11.44 0.41
CA ILE A 21 2.15 11.40 -0.61
C ILE A 21 2.77 12.78 -0.80
N LYS A 22 1.96 13.83 -0.91
CA LYS A 22 2.43 15.22 -1.00
C LYS A 22 3.11 15.67 0.29
N ALA A 23 2.64 15.23 1.45
CA ALA A 23 3.32 15.49 2.72
C ALA A 23 4.69 14.81 2.76
N ALA A 24 4.79 13.54 2.36
CA ALA A 24 6.05 12.81 2.26
C ALA A 24 7.03 13.49 1.31
N ASP A 25 6.57 13.97 0.15
CA ASP A 25 7.36 14.75 -0.81
C ASP A 25 7.96 16.01 -0.16
N ARG A 26 7.14 16.81 0.54
CA ARG A 26 7.60 18.01 1.26
C ARG A 26 8.52 17.71 2.44
N LEU A 27 8.28 16.62 3.16
CA LEU A 27 9.06 16.21 4.33
C LEU A 27 10.39 15.53 3.97
N GLY A 28 10.69 15.38 2.67
CA GLY A 28 11.97 14.84 2.20
C GLY A 28 12.03 13.31 2.21
N TYR A 29 10.90 12.63 2.09
CA TYR A 29 10.90 11.18 1.85
C TYR A 29 11.63 10.88 0.54
N TYR A 30 12.40 9.80 0.55
CA TYR A 30 13.20 9.39 -0.59
C TYR A 30 12.35 8.85 -1.74
N ALA A 31 11.32 8.06 -1.44
CA ALA A 31 10.52 7.40 -2.46
C ALA A 31 9.07 7.14 -2.04
N VAL A 32 8.16 7.12 -3.01
CA VAL A 32 6.81 6.57 -2.89
C VAL A 32 6.73 5.31 -3.75
N TRP A 33 6.08 4.28 -3.21
CA TRP A 33 6.03 2.95 -3.82
C TRP A 33 4.61 2.50 -4.09
N THR A 34 4.30 2.15 -5.33
CA THR A 34 3.02 1.54 -5.73
C THR A 34 3.18 0.04 -5.89
N ALA A 35 2.12 -0.72 -5.63
CA ALA A 35 2.16 -2.17 -5.69
C ALA A 35 1.32 -2.71 -6.87
N GLU A 36 1.71 -3.87 -7.39
CA GLU A 36 0.97 -4.60 -8.41
C GLU A 36 0.56 -5.98 -7.89
N ALA A 37 -0.74 -6.25 -7.96
CA ALA A 37 -1.34 -7.56 -7.72
C ALA A 37 -2.23 -7.91 -8.93
N TYR A 38 -3.43 -8.42 -8.72
CA TYR A 38 -4.42 -8.74 -9.76
C TYR A 38 -5.57 -7.72 -9.76
N GLY A 39 -5.23 -6.43 -9.59
CA GLY A 39 -6.17 -5.31 -9.55
C GLY A 39 -5.65 -4.14 -10.39
N SER A 40 -5.03 -3.15 -9.74
CA SER A 40 -4.34 -2.04 -10.41
C SER A 40 -2.90 -2.41 -10.79
N ASP A 41 -2.40 -1.83 -11.89
CA ASP A 41 -0.98 -1.91 -12.28
C ASP A 41 -0.13 -0.94 -11.45
N ALA A 42 1.16 -1.21 -11.29
CA ALA A 42 2.02 -0.36 -10.47
C ALA A 42 2.39 0.99 -11.12
N VAL A 43 2.31 1.14 -12.44
CA VAL A 43 2.94 2.28 -13.14
C VAL A 43 1.97 3.43 -13.35
N THR A 44 0.73 3.14 -13.73
CA THR A 44 -0.30 4.18 -13.94
C THR A 44 -0.47 5.08 -12.72
N PRO A 45 -0.57 4.55 -11.48
CA PRO A 45 -0.65 5.39 -10.29
C PRO A 45 0.63 6.21 -10.04
N LEU A 46 1.82 5.67 -10.35
CA LEU A 46 3.06 6.45 -10.24
C LEU A 46 3.13 7.60 -11.22
N ALA A 47 2.63 7.43 -12.45
CA ALA A 47 2.56 8.54 -13.40
C ALA A 47 1.65 9.66 -12.87
N TRP A 48 0.50 9.30 -12.29
CA TRP A 48 -0.42 10.24 -11.64
C TRP A 48 0.21 10.96 -10.45
N ILE A 49 0.91 10.23 -9.58
CA ILE A 49 1.64 10.77 -8.43
C ILE A 49 2.80 11.66 -8.90
N GLY A 50 3.55 11.20 -9.89
CA GLY A 50 4.71 11.89 -10.44
C GLY A 50 4.38 13.24 -11.05
N ALA A 51 3.20 13.37 -11.68
CA ALA A 51 2.70 14.64 -12.21
C ALA A 51 2.30 15.65 -11.11
N GLN A 52 2.16 15.21 -9.86
CA GLN A 52 1.68 16.03 -8.73
C GLN A 52 2.70 16.14 -7.57
N THR A 53 3.94 15.70 -7.82
CA THR A 53 5.04 15.72 -6.86
C THR A 53 6.31 16.17 -7.55
N GLU A 54 7.23 16.73 -6.76
CA GLU A 54 8.42 17.38 -7.31
C GLU A 54 9.70 16.57 -7.06
N GLN A 55 9.88 16.06 -5.83
CA GLN A 55 11.18 15.55 -5.37
C GLN A 55 11.19 14.04 -5.13
N ILE A 56 10.10 13.51 -4.58
CA ILE A 56 9.98 12.12 -4.17
C ILE A 56 10.18 11.18 -5.36
N ARG A 57 11.01 10.16 -5.17
CA ARG A 57 11.24 9.16 -6.21
C ARG A 57 10.02 8.27 -6.40
N LEU A 58 9.83 7.78 -7.63
CA LEU A 58 8.69 7.00 -8.06
C LEU A 58 9.10 5.54 -8.18
N GLY A 59 8.71 4.73 -7.20
CA GLY A 59 9.14 3.35 -7.08
C GLY A 59 8.02 2.34 -7.31
N THR A 60 8.33 1.21 -7.93
CA THR A 60 7.40 0.07 -8.00
C THR A 60 7.78 -0.97 -6.95
N ALA A 61 6.88 -1.36 -6.06
CA ALA A 61 7.08 -2.39 -5.04
C ALA A 61 5.96 -3.45 -5.07
N ILE A 62 5.84 -4.26 -6.12
CA ILE A 62 6.72 -4.38 -7.29
C ILE A 62 5.93 -4.40 -8.59
N MET A 63 6.60 -4.15 -9.72
CA MET A 63 6.11 -4.55 -11.04
C MET A 63 6.28 -6.07 -11.20
N GLN A 64 5.19 -6.76 -11.51
CA GLN A 64 5.19 -8.19 -11.76
C GLN A 64 5.83 -8.49 -13.11
N MET A 65 6.94 -9.22 -13.11
CA MET A 65 7.61 -9.70 -14.33
C MET A 65 6.69 -10.49 -15.28
N PRO A 66 5.74 -11.35 -14.84
CA PRO A 66 4.86 -12.05 -15.78
C PRO A 66 3.82 -11.16 -16.46
N ALA A 67 3.54 -9.96 -15.95
CA ALA A 67 2.54 -9.06 -16.52
C ALA A 67 2.99 -8.43 -17.85
N ARG A 68 4.30 -8.50 -18.16
CA ARG A 68 4.91 -7.75 -19.26
C ARG A 68 6.26 -8.34 -19.68
N THR A 69 6.57 -8.26 -20.98
CA THR A 69 7.90 -8.66 -21.48
C THR A 69 8.99 -7.77 -20.86
N PRO A 70 10.24 -8.26 -20.72
CA PRO A 70 11.33 -7.44 -20.21
C PRO A 70 11.59 -6.19 -21.08
N ALA A 71 11.33 -6.28 -22.40
CA ALA A 71 11.40 -5.12 -23.28
C ALA A 71 10.34 -4.06 -22.96
N MET A 72 9.09 -4.47 -22.73
CA MET A 72 8.03 -3.55 -22.33
C MET A 72 8.35 -2.89 -20.97
N THR A 73 8.86 -3.66 -20.00
CA THR A 73 9.29 -3.11 -18.71
C THR A 73 10.37 -2.05 -18.84
N ALA A 74 11.40 -2.30 -19.66
CA ALA A 74 12.46 -1.31 -19.89
C ALA A 74 11.92 -0.04 -20.57
N MET A 75 11.01 -0.18 -21.54
CA MET A 75 10.34 0.96 -22.18
C MET A 75 9.52 1.78 -21.18
N THR A 76 8.73 1.10 -20.35
CA THR A 76 7.93 1.72 -19.30
C THR A 76 8.80 2.48 -18.29
N ALA A 77 9.86 1.85 -17.77
CA ALA A 77 10.77 2.47 -16.82
C ALA A 77 11.47 3.70 -17.42
N ALA A 78 12.01 3.59 -18.63
CA ALA A 78 12.69 4.71 -19.30
C ALA A 78 11.74 5.89 -19.59
N THR A 79 10.48 5.60 -19.92
CA THR A 79 9.46 6.64 -20.19
C THR A 79 9.09 7.37 -18.91
N LEU A 80 8.78 6.65 -17.83
CA LEU A 80 8.46 7.27 -16.55
C LEU A 80 9.66 8.01 -15.96
N ASP A 81 10.88 7.50 -16.14
CA ASP A 81 12.10 8.20 -15.74
C ASP A 81 12.26 9.55 -16.44
N GLN A 82 12.07 9.62 -17.77
CA GLN A 82 12.13 10.90 -18.49
C GLN A 82 11.02 11.87 -18.09
N LEU A 83 9.77 11.38 -17.97
CA LEU A 83 8.62 12.22 -17.57
C LEU A 83 8.79 12.78 -16.15
N SER A 84 9.45 12.03 -15.27
CA SER A 84 9.68 12.40 -13.88
C SER A 84 11.03 13.05 -13.62
N ALA A 85 11.80 13.36 -14.68
CA ALA A 85 13.14 13.94 -14.60
C ALA A 85 14.14 13.13 -13.76
N GLY A 86 14.19 11.81 -13.97
CA GLY A 86 15.18 10.91 -13.37
C GLY A 86 14.76 10.27 -12.04
N ARG A 87 13.46 10.34 -11.68
CA ARG A 87 12.96 9.90 -10.37
C ARG A 87 12.57 8.41 -10.30
N MET A 88 12.71 7.64 -11.37
CA MET A 88 12.25 6.24 -11.40
C MET A 88 13.10 5.30 -10.53
N LEU A 89 12.45 4.41 -9.77
CA LEU A 89 13.05 3.25 -9.10
C LEU A 89 12.30 1.97 -9.53
N LEU A 90 12.97 1.08 -10.25
CA LEU A 90 12.31 -0.09 -10.85
C LEU A 90 12.38 -1.30 -9.92
N GLY A 91 11.38 -1.50 -9.07
CA GLY A 91 11.25 -2.74 -8.32
C GLY A 91 10.46 -3.81 -9.07
N LEU A 92 11.04 -5.00 -9.14
CA LEU A 92 10.53 -6.15 -9.88
C LEU A 92 10.29 -7.34 -8.95
N GLY A 93 9.36 -8.20 -9.34
CA GLY A 93 9.13 -9.47 -8.66
C GLY A 93 8.45 -10.48 -9.57
N LEU A 94 8.69 -11.76 -9.28
CA LEU A 94 8.15 -12.84 -10.09
C LEU A 94 6.68 -13.14 -9.79
N SER A 95 6.21 -12.76 -8.59
CA SER A 95 4.95 -13.23 -8.01
C SER A 95 4.94 -14.74 -7.71
N GLY A 96 3.83 -15.26 -7.19
CA GLY A 96 3.63 -16.68 -6.88
C GLY A 96 2.86 -17.43 -7.99
N PRO A 97 2.94 -18.77 -8.05
CA PRO A 97 2.32 -19.56 -9.12
C PRO A 97 0.83 -19.27 -9.36
N GLN A 98 0.06 -19.00 -8.29
CA GLN A 98 -1.36 -18.66 -8.39
C GLN A 98 -1.61 -17.43 -9.27
N VAL A 99 -0.78 -16.40 -9.15
CA VAL A 99 -0.90 -15.18 -9.97
C VAL A 99 -0.27 -15.40 -11.35
N VAL A 100 0.91 -16.02 -11.40
CA VAL A 100 1.62 -16.22 -12.67
C VAL A 100 0.81 -17.08 -13.64
N GLU A 101 0.29 -18.21 -13.18
CA GLU A 101 -0.44 -19.17 -14.01
C GLU A 101 -1.93 -18.85 -14.05
N GLY A 102 -2.53 -18.48 -12.91
CA GLY A 102 -3.97 -18.26 -12.80
C GLY A 102 -4.45 -16.90 -13.33
N TRP A 103 -3.64 -15.85 -13.23
CA TRP A 103 -4.01 -14.50 -13.67
C TRP A 103 -3.37 -14.12 -15.01
N HIS A 104 -2.06 -14.34 -15.17
CA HIS A 104 -1.35 -13.98 -16.40
C HIS A 104 -1.31 -15.09 -17.45
N GLY A 105 -1.72 -16.32 -17.11
CA GLY A 105 -1.79 -17.43 -18.06
C GLY A 105 -0.44 -17.86 -18.64
N VAL A 106 0.67 -17.60 -17.93
CA VAL A 106 2.02 -17.96 -18.40
C VAL A 106 2.69 -18.97 -17.46
N PRO A 107 3.62 -19.80 -17.96
CA PRO A 107 4.32 -20.76 -17.12
C PRO A 107 5.12 -20.09 -15.98
N TYR A 108 5.03 -20.65 -14.78
CA TYR A 108 5.85 -20.22 -13.64
C TYR A 108 7.35 -20.48 -13.87
N GLY A 109 7.70 -21.66 -14.40
CA GLY A 109 9.05 -21.99 -14.86
C GLY A 109 10.09 -22.11 -13.75
N LYS A 110 11.32 -21.65 -14.00
CA LYS A 110 12.44 -21.64 -13.05
C LYS A 110 12.67 -20.20 -12.55
N PRO A 111 12.18 -19.83 -11.35
CA PRO A 111 12.18 -18.45 -10.84
C PRO A 111 13.51 -17.70 -10.93
N LEU A 112 14.59 -18.33 -10.48
CA LEU A 112 15.91 -17.70 -10.41
C LEU A 112 16.47 -17.39 -11.80
N ALA A 113 16.40 -18.37 -12.72
CA ALA A 113 16.88 -18.20 -14.09
C ALA A 113 16.04 -17.17 -14.84
N LYS A 114 14.71 -17.24 -14.69
CA LYS A 114 13.78 -16.28 -15.33
C LYS A 114 14.03 -14.85 -14.84
N THR A 115 14.21 -14.65 -13.53
CA THR A 115 14.52 -13.34 -12.94
C THR A 115 15.85 -12.79 -13.46
N ARG A 116 16.89 -13.62 -13.52
CA ARG A 116 18.21 -13.25 -14.05
C ARG A 116 18.12 -12.77 -15.49
N GLU A 117 17.59 -13.60 -16.38
CA GLU A 117 17.46 -13.24 -17.80
C GLU A 117 16.60 -11.98 -17.99
N TYR A 118 15.53 -11.82 -17.19
CA TYR A 118 14.67 -10.63 -17.26
C TYR A 118 15.43 -9.35 -16.92
N VAL A 119 16.18 -9.35 -15.80
CA VAL A 119 16.96 -8.19 -15.36
C VAL A 119 18.11 -7.89 -16.34
N GLU A 120 18.78 -8.93 -16.86
CA GLU A 120 19.83 -8.77 -17.88
C GLU A 120 19.30 -8.08 -19.14
N ILE A 121 18.13 -8.50 -19.64
CA ILE A 121 17.49 -7.86 -20.80
C ILE A 121 17.11 -6.41 -20.49
N VAL A 122 16.48 -6.15 -19.33
CA VAL A 122 16.11 -4.79 -18.93
C VAL A 122 17.34 -3.89 -18.87
N ARG A 123 18.42 -4.32 -18.19
CA ARG A 123 19.67 -3.55 -18.12
C ARG A 123 20.31 -3.35 -19.49
N THR A 124 20.28 -4.36 -20.36
CA THR A 124 20.83 -4.25 -21.73
C THR A 124 20.10 -3.17 -22.54
N ILE A 125 18.77 -3.14 -22.46
CA ILE A 125 17.95 -2.13 -23.15
C ILE A 125 18.23 -0.73 -22.60
N LEU A 126 18.25 -0.58 -21.27
CA LEU A 126 18.48 0.72 -20.61
C LEU A 126 19.90 1.24 -20.86
N ALA A 127 20.90 0.37 -20.80
CA ALA A 127 22.30 0.71 -21.09
C ALA A 127 22.48 1.20 -22.53
N ARG A 128 21.66 0.67 -23.45
CA ARG A 128 21.55 1.15 -24.83
C ARG A 128 22.91 1.25 -25.54
N LYS A 129 23.86 0.36 -25.21
CA LYS A 129 25.19 0.34 -25.86
C LYS A 129 25.07 -0.22 -27.28
N GLU A 130 24.33 -1.31 -27.44
CA GLU A 130 24.11 -2.02 -28.69
C GLU A 130 22.62 -2.34 -28.90
N ALA A 131 22.29 -2.99 -30.03
CA ALA A 131 20.96 -3.53 -30.25
C ALA A 131 20.76 -4.77 -29.37
N LEU A 132 19.55 -4.93 -28.83
CA LEU A 132 19.24 -6.05 -27.95
C LEU A 132 19.32 -7.38 -28.71
N VAL A 133 20.17 -8.25 -28.20
CA VAL A 133 20.22 -9.68 -28.51
C VAL A 133 20.29 -10.43 -27.18
N HIS A 134 19.48 -11.48 -27.05
CA HIS A 134 19.48 -12.36 -25.89
C HIS A 134 19.13 -13.78 -26.29
N THR A 135 19.90 -14.74 -25.79
CA THR A 135 19.65 -16.18 -25.98
C THR A 135 19.72 -16.84 -24.61
N GLY A 136 18.55 -17.17 -24.07
CA GLY A 136 18.40 -17.80 -22.77
C GLY A 136 17.34 -18.89 -22.78
N ALA A 137 17.15 -19.54 -21.63
CA ALA A 137 16.18 -20.62 -21.50
C ALA A 137 14.74 -20.09 -21.41
N HIS A 138 14.56 -18.84 -21.02
CA HIS A 138 13.25 -18.21 -20.85
C HIS A 138 12.95 -17.15 -21.91
N TYR A 139 13.98 -16.48 -22.42
CA TYR A 139 13.83 -15.43 -23.41
C TYR A 139 14.76 -15.68 -24.60
N GLN A 140 14.24 -15.46 -25.81
CA GLN A 140 14.98 -15.50 -27.06
C GLN A 140 14.63 -14.25 -27.85
N ILE A 141 15.59 -13.33 -28.00
CA ILE A 141 15.41 -12.03 -28.64
C ILE A 141 16.56 -11.80 -29.64
N PRO A 142 16.30 -11.66 -30.95
CA PRO A 142 15.00 -11.80 -31.62
C PRO A 142 14.40 -13.19 -31.46
N TYR A 143 13.06 -13.28 -31.58
CA TYR A 143 12.33 -14.54 -31.51
C TYR A 143 12.62 -15.42 -32.74
N THR A 144 12.93 -16.68 -32.50
CA THR A 144 13.31 -17.67 -33.53
C THR A 144 12.57 -19.00 -33.35
N GLY A 145 11.38 -18.98 -32.74
CA GLY A 145 10.55 -20.19 -32.62
C GLY A 145 9.98 -20.63 -33.98
N ASP A 146 9.39 -21.82 -34.01
CA ASP A 146 8.91 -22.47 -35.24
C ASP A 146 7.84 -21.65 -35.99
N ASP A 147 7.12 -20.78 -35.28
CA ASP A 147 6.10 -19.86 -35.79
C ASP A 147 6.64 -18.45 -36.11
N ALA A 148 7.97 -18.24 -36.05
CA ALA A 148 8.57 -16.97 -36.40
C ALA A 148 8.44 -16.66 -37.90
N THR A 149 8.10 -15.42 -38.24
CA THR A 149 8.02 -14.95 -39.63
C THR A 149 9.39 -14.80 -40.32
N GLY A 150 10.48 -14.87 -39.55
CA GLY A 150 11.84 -14.61 -40.02
C GLY A 150 12.21 -13.13 -40.19
N LEU A 151 11.29 -12.19 -39.90
CA LEU A 151 11.53 -10.74 -40.04
C LEU A 151 12.15 -10.08 -38.81
N GLY A 152 12.26 -10.80 -37.69
CA GLY A 152 12.84 -10.29 -36.46
C GLY A 152 14.30 -9.90 -36.63
N LYS A 153 14.66 -8.70 -36.20
CA LYS A 153 16.06 -8.23 -36.15
C LYS A 153 16.36 -7.59 -34.80
N PRO A 154 17.64 -7.55 -34.37
CA PRO A 154 18.01 -6.84 -33.15
C PRO A 154 17.60 -5.37 -33.23
N LEU A 155 16.99 -4.86 -32.16
CA LEU A 155 16.54 -3.47 -32.06
C LEU A 155 17.22 -2.76 -30.90
N LYS A 156 17.48 -1.47 -31.08
CA LYS A 156 18.02 -0.58 -30.06
C LYS A 156 16.92 0.39 -29.63
N SER A 157 16.82 0.70 -28.34
CA SER A 157 15.81 1.64 -27.84
C SER A 157 15.88 2.98 -28.58
N ILE A 158 14.72 3.54 -28.93
CA ILE A 158 14.63 4.89 -29.50
C ILE A 158 14.81 5.94 -28.39
N ILE A 159 14.37 5.65 -27.16
CA ILE A 159 14.52 6.55 -26.01
C ILE A 159 15.99 6.58 -25.57
N HIS A 160 16.53 7.79 -25.42
CA HIS A 160 17.85 8.04 -24.82
C HIS A 160 17.64 8.40 -23.34
N GLY A 161 17.64 7.39 -22.47
CA GLY A 161 17.47 7.56 -21.02
C GLY A 161 18.76 7.32 -20.24
N ARG A 162 18.67 7.45 -18.92
CA ARG A 162 19.75 7.06 -18.02
C ARG A 162 19.95 5.54 -18.04
N ALA A 163 21.21 5.10 -18.09
CA ALA A 163 21.55 3.67 -18.11
C ALA A 163 21.47 3.00 -16.73
N ASP A 164 21.41 3.82 -15.68
CA ASP A 164 21.59 3.45 -14.28
C ASP A 164 20.28 3.60 -13.47
N ILE A 165 19.12 3.40 -14.10
CA ILE A 165 17.84 3.30 -13.36
C ILE A 165 18.01 2.17 -12.32
N PRO A 166 17.85 2.45 -11.02
CA PRO A 166 18.07 1.43 -9.99
C PRO A 166 17.02 0.34 -10.11
N ILE A 167 17.46 -0.92 -10.11
CA ILE A 167 16.60 -2.08 -10.14
C ILE A 167 16.55 -2.70 -8.74
N TYR A 168 15.36 -2.82 -8.19
CA TYR A 168 15.11 -3.50 -6.93
C TYR A 168 14.46 -4.86 -7.18
N LEU A 169 14.75 -5.86 -6.34
CA LEU A 169 14.02 -7.13 -6.37
C LEU A 169 13.30 -7.38 -5.05
N ALA A 170 12.04 -7.83 -5.14
CA ALA A 170 11.35 -8.45 -4.01
C ALA A 170 11.76 -9.92 -3.92
N ALA A 171 12.39 -10.29 -2.81
CA ALA A 171 12.90 -11.64 -2.56
C ALA A 171 12.70 -12.05 -1.10
N ILE A 172 12.33 -13.32 -0.88
CA ILE A 172 12.10 -13.90 0.46
C ILE A 172 13.01 -15.10 0.72
N GLY A 173 13.00 -16.09 -0.18
CA GLY A 173 13.78 -17.32 0.03
C GLY A 173 15.30 -17.09 -0.08
N PRO A 174 16.14 -17.83 0.67
CA PRO A 174 17.61 -17.64 0.70
C PRO A 174 18.28 -17.47 -0.67
N LYS A 175 17.98 -18.38 -1.61
CA LYS A 175 18.56 -18.30 -2.98
C LYS A 175 18.08 -17.10 -3.79
N ASN A 176 16.86 -16.62 -3.56
CA ASN A 176 16.36 -15.41 -4.22
C ASN A 176 17.03 -14.16 -3.63
N VAL A 177 17.31 -14.15 -2.33
CA VAL A 177 18.03 -13.05 -1.67
C VAL A 177 19.48 -12.99 -2.15
N GLU A 178 20.14 -14.15 -2.27
CA GLU A 178 21.47 -14.24 -2.87
C GLU A 178 21.49 -13.70 -4.31
N LEU A 179 20.55 -14.14 -5.16
CA LEU A 179 20.42 -13.61 -6.53
C LEU A 179 20.14 -12.10 -6.53
N CYS A 180 19.28 -11.61 -5.63
CA CYS A 180 18.98 -10.20 -5.49
C CYS A 180 20.24 -9.38 -5.18
N ALA A 181 21.02 -9.80 -4.19
CA ALA A 181 22.28 -9.16 -3.83
C ALA A 181 23.31 -9.23 -4.97
N GLU A 182 23.27 -10.27 -5.80
CA GLU A 182 24.11 -10.38 -6.99
C GLU A 182 23.75 -9.34 -8.06
N ILE A 183 22.50 -9.31 -8.53
CA ILE A 183 22.14 -8.63 -9.80
C ILE A 183 21.40 -7.28 -9.65
N ALA A 184 20.86 -6.98 -8.46
CA ALA A 184 20.02 -5.81 -8.21
C ALA A 184 20.77 -4.69 -7.48
N ASP A 185 20.24 -3.48 -7.55
CA ASP A 185 20.76 -2.30 -6.83
C ASP A 185 20.11 -2.15 -5.44
N GLY A 186 18.99 -2.85 -5.22
CA GLY A 186 18.35 -2.93 -3.91
C GLY A 186 17.44 -4.14 -3.73
N TRP A 187 17.05 -4.36 -2.48
CA TRP A 187 16.19 -5.45 -2.03
C TRP A 187 14.95 -4.88 -1.35
N LEU A 188 13.78 -5.42 -1.70
CA LEU A 188 12.49 -5.09 -1.09
C LEU A 188 12.00 -6.27 -0.23
N PRO A 189 12.53 -6.47 0.99
CA PRO A 189 12.03 -7.51 1.89
C PRO A 189 10.68 -7.14 2.50
N ILE A 190 9.87 -8.17 2.70
CA ILE A 190 8.62 -8.13 3.47
C ILE A 190 8.80 -8.91 4.77
N PHE A 191 8.15 -8.43 5.85
CA PHE A 191 8.31 -8.97 7.21
C PHE A 191 9.79 -9.07 7.61
N PHE A 192 10.56 -8.05 7.29
CA PHE A 192 11.96 -7.97 7.69
C PHE A 192 12.06 -7.87 9.21
N SER A 193 12.92 -8.69 9.82
CA SER A 193 13.26 -8.59 11.23
C SER A 193 14.70 -8.10 11.38
N PRO A 194 14.94 -6.91 11.96
CA PRO A 194 16.31 -6.45 12.21
C PRO A 194 17.07 -7.39 13.15
N ALA A 195 16.38 -8.01 14.11
CA ALA A 195 17.00 -8.94 15.06
C ALA A 195 17.44 -10.27 14.44
N HIS A 196 16.84 -10.70 13.32
CA HIS A 196 17.14 -11.98 12.68
C HIS A 196 17.92 -11.85 11.37
N PHE A 197 18.25 -10.62 10.94
CA PHE A 197 18.94 -10.40 9.66
C PHE A 197 20.22 -11.21 9.55
N ASP A 198 21.07 -11.17 10.58
CA ASP A 198 22.36 -11.86 10.57
C ASP A 198 22.20 -13.38 10.44
N ALA A 199 21.28 -13.97 11.19
CA ALA A 199 21.05 -15.41 11.17
C ALA A 199 20.29 -15.90 9.92
N THR A 200 19.49 -15.04 9.29
CA THR A 200 18.57 -15.45 8.20
C THR A 200 19.08 -15.09 6.81
N TYR A 201 19.81 -13.99 6.68
CA TYR A 201 20.07 -13.38 5.36
C TYR A 201 21.49 -12.88 5.13
N ARG A 202 22.30 -12.61 6.17
CA ARG A 202 23.65 -12.04 5.98
C ARG A 202 24.50 -12.88 5.04
N GLU A 203 24.57 -14.20 5.29
CA GLU A 203 25.36 -15.12 4.47
C GLU A 203 24.93 -15.07 3.00
N GLN A 204 23.63 -15.05 2.73
CA GLN A 204 23.09 -15.04 1.37
C GLN A 204 23.38 -13.71 0.66
N VAL A 205 23.24 -12.59 1.37
CA VAL A 205 23.52 -11.26 0.80
C VAL A 205 25.02 -11.14 0.48
N GLU A 206 25.89 -11.53 1.40
CA GLU A 206 27.35 -11.50 1.19
C GLU A 206 27.80 -12.46 0.08
N ALA A 207 27.18 -13.65 -0.02
CA ALA A 207 27.41 -14.58 -1.13
C ALA A 207 26.99 -13.98 -2.49
N GLY A 208 25.86 -13.26 -2.53
CA GLY A 208 25.41 -12.55 -3.71
C GLY A 208 26.38 -11.44 -4.13
N PHE A 209 26.85 -10.63 -3.18
CA PHE A 209 27.88 -9.62 -3.42
C PHE A 209 29.18 -10.22 -3.97
N ALA A 210 29.64 -11.33 -3.38
CA ALA A 210 30.83 -12.03 -3.85
C ALA A 210 30.69 -12.50 -5.31
N LYS A 211 29.49 -12.96 -5.71
CA LYS A 211 29.18 -13.35 -7.09
C LYS A 211 29.08 -12.17 -8.05
N ALA A 212 28.54 -11.04 -7.59
CA ALA A 212 28.49 -9.82 -8.40
C ALA A 212 29.89 -9.34 -8.78
N GLY A 213 30.86 -9.55 -7.87
CA GLY A 213 32.22 -9.04 -8.02
C GLY A 213 32.28 -7.52 -7.89
N GLY A 214 33.36 -6.91 -8.40
CA GLY A 214 33.50 -5.45 -8.47
C GLY A 214 33.61 -4.71 -7.12
N GLY A 215 33.67 -5.44 -5.99
CA GLY A 215 33.71 -4.84 -4.65
C GLY A 215 32.34 -4.48 -4.08
N LYS A 216 31.25 -4.95 -4.71
CA LYS A 216 29.87 -4.67 -4.27
C LYS A 216 29.68 -4.99 -2.79
N SER A 217 29.01 -4.08 -2.08
CA SER A 217 28.76 -4.22 -0.65
C SER A 217 27.44 -3.52 -0.24
N PHE A 218 27.13 -3.54 1.06
CA PHE A 218 26.00 -2.78 1.61
C PHE A 218 26.09 -1.26 1.33
N ALA A 219 27.26 -0.72 1.00
CA ALA A 219 27.39 0.68 0.62
C ALA A 219 26.72 1.02 -0.72
N GLU A 220 26.56 0.02 -1.59
CA GLU A 220 26.01 0.16 -2.96
C GLU A 220 24.69 -0.59 -3.13
N PHE A 221 24.15 -1.15 -2.05
CA PHE A 221 22.96 -2.01 -2.09
C PHE A 221 21.90 -1.53 -1.11
N ASP A 222 20.77 -1.09 -1.63
CA ASP A 222 19.68 -0.55 -0.82
C ASP A 222 18.82 -1.66 -0.22
N VAL A 223 18.97 -1.93 1.07
CA VAL A 223 18.06 -2.79 1.84
C VAL A 223 16.85 -1.95 2.26
N ALA A 224 15.72 -2.20 1.59
CA ALA A 224 14.54 -1.34 1.64
C ALA A 224 13.26 -2.08 2.11
N PRO A 225 13.19 -2.54 3.38
CA PRO A 225 12.03 -3.26 3.91
C PRO A 225 10.76 -2.43 3.90
N SER A 226 9.63 -3.11 3.66
CA SER A 226 8.29 -2.59 3.99
C SER A 226 7.97 -2.83 5.46
N VAL A 227 7.59 -1.78 6.20
CA VAL A 227 7.37 -1.80 7.66
C VAL A 227 6.07 -1.10 8.01
N ASN A 228 5.20 -1.77 8.76
CA ASN A 228 3.98 -1.14 9.28
C ASN A 228 4.33 -0.14 10.38
N VAL A 229 3.76 1.06 10.28
CA VAL A 229 3.84 2.11 11.30
C VAL A 229 2.44 2.49 11.75
N VAL A 230 2.13 2.23 13.02
CA VAL A 230 0.83 2.53 13.64
C VAL A 230 1.06 3.37 14.90
N VAL A 231 0.75 4.66 14.82
CA VAL A 231 0.87 5.59 15.96
C VAL A 231 -0.39 5.50 16.80
N SER A 232 -0.26 5.06 18.06
CA SER A 232 -1.40 4.87 18.97
C SER A 232 -0.93 4.81 20.41
N ASP A 233 -1.65 5.43 21.34
CA ASP A 233 -1.38 5.27 22.78
C ASP A 233 -1.78 3.88 23.31
N ASP A 234 -2.67 3.17 22.58
CA ASP A 234 -3.03 1.78 22.83
C ASP A 234 -2.18 0.85 21.95
N VAL A 235 -1.15 0.26 22.56
CA VAL A 235 -0.21 -0.65 21.88
C VAL A 235 -0.90 -1.96 21.47
N ASP A 236 -1.82 -2.47 22.29
CA ASP A 236 -2.47 -3.76 22.01
C ASP A 236 -3.48 -3.61 20.88
N ALA A 237 -4.25 -2.52 20.85
CA ALA A 237 -5.10 -2.18 19.71
C ALA A 237 -4.26 -2.01 18.43
N ALA A 238 -3.11 -1.34 18.51
CA ALA A 238 -2.22 -1.16 17.37
C ALA A 238 -1.71 -2.51 16.83
N ARG A 239 -1.24 -3.41 17.69
CA ARG A 239 -0.81 -4.76 17.29
C ARG A 239 -1.97 -5.56 16.69
N ASN A 240 -3.12 -5.57 17.35
CA ASN A 240 -4.30 -6.31 16.91
C ASN A 240 -4.79 -5.88 15.52
N SER A 241 -4.60 -4.60 15.15
CA SER A 241 -4.92 -4.12 13.80
C SER A 241 -4.07 -4.78 12.69
N LEU A 242 -2.86 -5.24 13.01
CA LEU A 242 -1.91 -5.82 12.06
C LEU A 242 -2.04 -7.35 11.93
N LYS A 243 -2.56 -8.02 12.98
CA LYS A 243 -2.66 -9.48 13.03
C LYS A 243 -3.47 -10.11 11.88
N PRO A 244 -4.61 -9.55 11.42
CA PRO A 244 -5.36 -10.13 10.31
C PRO A 244 -4.57 -10.22 9.01
N ALA A 245 -3.76 -9.21 8.70
CA ALA A 245 -2.90 -9.22 7.52
C ALA A 245 -1.82 -10.29 7.67
N LEU A 246 -1.15 -10.36 8.82
CA LEU A 246 -0.14 -11.40 9.08
C LEU A 246 -0.73 -12.82 8.97
N ALA A 247 -1.93 -13.04 9.52
CA ALA A 247 -2.62 -14.32 9.43
C ALA A 247 -2.94 -14.71 7.97
N LEU A 248 -3.36 -13.75 7.13
CA LEU A 248 -3.55 -13.99 5.69
C LEU A 248 -2.25 -14.41 5.02
N TYR A 249 -1.16 -13.69 5.25
CA TYR A 249 0.11 -13.99 4.60
C TYR A 249 0.70 -15.33 5.05
N VAL A 250 0.80 -15.53 6.36
CA VAL A 250 1.35 -16.75 6.97
C VAL A 250 0.45 -17.97 6.72
N GLY A 251 -0.87 -17.80 6.76
CA GLY A 251 -1.82 -18.89 6.68
C GLY A 251 -2.38 -19.18 5.28
N GLY A 252 -2.58 -18.17 4.44
CA GLY A 252 -3.42 -18.30 3.23
C GLY A 252 -2.81 -17.81 1.92
N MET A 253 -1.68 -17.11 1.94
CA MET A 253 -1.16 -16.48 0.71
C MET A 253 -0.40 -17.45 -0.21
N GLY A 254 0.09 -18.57 0.33
CA GLY A 254 0.62 -19.68 -0.45
C GLY A 254 -0.22 -20.95 -0.28
N ALA A 255 0.08 -21.98 -1.08
CA ALA A 255 -0.41 -23.32 -0.81
C ALA A 255 0.24 -23.87 0.47
N LYS A 256 -0.44 -24.79 1.17
CA LYS A 256 -0.01 -25.37 2.47
C LYS A 256 1.48 -25.72 2.51
N GLU A 257 1.97 -26.48 1.53
CA GLU A 257 3.37 -26.94 1.47
C GLU A 257 4.34 -25.93 0.82
N LYS A 258 3.82 -24.83 0.27
CA LYS A 258 4.57 -23.86 -0.53
C LYS A 258 4.19 -22.42 -0.16
N ASN A 259 4.14 -22.12 1.13
CA ASN A 259 3.94 -20.75 1.63
C ASN A 259 5.28 -20.14 2.09
N PHE A 260 5.77 -19.15 1.34
CA PHE A 260 7.04 -18.48 1.62
C PHE A 260 7.02 -17.65 2.91
N TYR A 261 5.85 -17.12 3.29
CA TYR A 261 5.66 -16.30 4.49
C TYR A 261 5.62 -17.16 5.74
N TYR A 262 4.94 -18.31 5.68
CA TYR A 262 5.03 -19.36 6.70
C TYR A 262 6.50 -19.73 6.96
N ASN A 263 7.23 -20.11 5.91
CA ASN A 263 8.63 -20.52 6.04
C ASN A 263 9.51 -19.40 6.61
N LEU A 264 9.20 -18.13 6.33
CA LEU A 264 9.91 -16.98 6.89
C LEU A 264 9.68 -16.87 8.40
N VAL A 265 8.43 -16.98 8.84
CA VAL A 265 8.07 -16.93 10.27
C VAL A 265 8.70 -18.10 11.03
N CYS A 266 8.78 -19.30 10.45
CA CYS A 266 9.52 -20.42 11.05
C CYS A 266 11.03 -20.10 11.20
N ARG A 267 11.67 -19.44 10.22
CA ARG A 267 13.08 -19.02 10.32
C ARG A 267 13.33 -17.99 11.44
N TYR A 268 12.29 -17.25 11.84
CA TYR A 268 12.35 -16.35 13.00
C TYR A 268 12.04 -17.05 14.33
N GLY A 269 11.87 -18.38 14.33
CA GLY A 269 11.64 -19.16 15.55
C GLY A 269 10.16 -19.27 15.99
N PHE A 270 9.22 -18.93 15.12
CA PHE A 270 7.78 -18.97 15.42
C PHE A 270 7.05 -20.12 14.69
N GLU A 271 7.68 -21.30 14.61
CA GLU A 271 7.13 -22.45 13.88
C GLU A 271 5.77 -22.91 14.42
N ASP A 272 5.66 -23.10 15.74
CA ASP A 272 4.40 -23.51 16.39
C ASP A 272 3.26 -22.53 16.09
N ALA A 273 3.54 -21.22 16.15
CA ALA A 273 2.55 -20.19 15.84
C ALA A 273 2.19 -20.19 14.34
N ALA A 274 3.17 -20.38 13.46
CA ALA A 274 2.94 -20.44 12.02
C ALA A 274 2.04 -21.63 11.65
N ASP A 275 2.23 -22.79 12.31
CA ASP A 275 1.39 -23.98 12.16
C ASP A 275 -0.06 -23.72 12.59
N GLU A 276 -0.24 -23.13 13.78
CA GLU A 276 -1.56 -22.79 14.31
C GLU A 276 -2.28 -21.80 13.38
N ILE A 277 -1.62 -20.70 13.00
CA ILE A 277 -2.17 -19.67 12.09
C ILE A 277 -2.62 -20.32 10.78
N GLN A 278 -1.77 -21.14 10.16
CA GLN A 278 -2.08 -21.78 8.88
C GLN A 278 -3.24 -22.79 9.02
N ALA A 279 -3.26 -23.59 10.08
CA ALA A 279 -4.34 -24.53 10.33
C ALA A 279 -5.70 -23.83 10.51
N HIS A 280 -5.75 -22.72 11.26
CA HIS A 280 -6.97 -21.91 11.40
C HIS A 280 -7.37 -21.26 10.08
N PHE A 281 -6.43 -20.66 9.36
CA PHE A 281 -6.74 -19.93 8.13
C PHE A 281 -7.30 -20.84 7.03
N LEU A 282 -6.67 -22.01 6.82
CA LEU A 282 -7.11 -22.99 5.82
C LEU A 282 -8.45 -23.65 6.18
N ALA A 283 -8.82 -23.64 7.46
CA ALA A 283 -10.14 -24.09 7.92
C ALA A 283 -11.21 -22.98 7.87
N GLY A 284 -10.91 -21.81 7.32
CA GLY A 284 -11.82 -20.67 7.24
C GLY A 284 -12.01 -19.90 8.56
N ARG A 285 -11.27 -20.28 9.62
CA ARG A 285 -11.32 -19.69 10.97
C ARG A 285 -10.41 -18.46 11.05
N LYS A 286 -10.75 -17.40 10.31
CA LYS A 286 -9.89 -16.21 10.14
C LYS A 286 -9.64 -15.44 11.43
N ALA A 287 -10.64 -15.34 12.32
CA ALA A 287 -10.51 -14.62 13.58
C ALA A 287 -9.54 -15.34 14.52
N GLU A 288 -9.63 -16.66 14.60
CA GLU A 288 -8.74 -17.51 15.37
C GLU A 288 -7.33 -17.50 14.78
N ALA A 289 -7.20 -17.51 13.44
CA ALA A 289 -5.90 -17.35 12.79
C ALA A 289 -5.23 -16.01 13.12
N ALA A 290 -5.99 -14.92 13.20
CA ALA A 290 -5.47 -13.62 13.63
C ALA A 290 -5.11 -13.61 15.12
N ALA A 291 -5.93 -14.22 15.98
CA ALA A 291 -5.65 -14.32 17.41
C ALA A 291 -4.37 -15.14 17.71
N ALA A 292 -4.08 -16.14 16.88
CA ALA A 292 -2.87 -16.96 16.99
C ALA A 292 -1.57 -16.23 16.59
N VAL A 293 -1.64 -15.02 16.03
CA VAL A 293 -0.44 -14.23 15.73
C VAL A 293 0.18 -13.68 17.03
N PRO A 294 1.43 -14.06 17.38
CA PRO A 294 2.07 -13.60 18.61
C PRO A 294 2.37 -12.09 18.57
N ASP A 295 2.19 -11.40 19.69
CA ASP A 295 2.52 -9.97 19.80
C ASP A 295 4.01 -9.71 19.54
N ASP A 296 4.88 -10.61 20.00
CA ASP A 296 6.32 -10.54 19.77
C ASP A 296 6.66 -10.58 18.28
N LEU A 297 5.94 -11.37 17.48
CA LEU A 297 6.12 -11.40 16.02
C LEU A 297 5.69 -10.08 15.39
N VAL A 298 4.57 -9.49 15.82
CA VAL A 298 4.10 -8.18 15.32
C VAL A 298 5.14 -7.10 15.60
N ASP A 299 5.62 -7.05 16.83
CA ASP A 299 6.64 -6.14 17.32
C ASP A 299 7.97 -6.30 16.57
N LEU A 300 8.34 -7.54 16.25
CA LEU A 300 9.61 -7.87 15.60
C LEU A 300 9.73 -7.25 14.19
N ILE A 301 8.61 -7.06 13.50
CA ILE A 301 8.56 -6.67 12.08
C ILE A 301 7.80 -5.36 11.81
N SER A 302 7.33 -4.68 12.87
CA SER A 302 6.52 -3.46 12.78
C SER A 302 6.92 -2.43 13.84
N LEU A 303 6.54 -1.18 13.61
CA LEU A 303 6.68 -0.07 14.56
C LEU A 303 5.29 0.41 14.98
N CYS A 304 4.77 -0.12 16.09
CA CYS A 304 3.43 0.24 16.60
C CYS A 304 3.50 0.83 18.01
N GLY A 305 2.56 1.70 18.35
CA GLY A 305 2.42 2.28 19.69
C GLY A 305 2.74 3.78 19.75
N PRO A 306 2.94 4.34 20.96
CA PRO A 306 3.17 5.77 21.11
C PRO A 306 4.53 6.14 20.53
N LYS A 307 4.70 7.39 20.10
CA LYS A 307 5.93 7.91 19.48
C LYS A 307 7.21 7.54 20.24
N ALA A 308 7.19 7.58 21.57
CA ALA A 308 8.34 7.20 22.41
C ALA A 308 8.73 5.73 22.22
N ARG A 309 7.75 4.82 22.15
CA ARG A 309 7.97 3.40 21.88
C ARG A 309 8.48 3.18 20.46
N ILE A 310 7.89 3.87 19.48
CA ILE A 310 8.35 3.80 18.08
C ILE A 310 9.82 4.22 17.99
N LYS A 311 10.21 5.31 18.65
CA LYS A 311 11.60 5.78 18.72
C LYS A 311 12.54 4.74 19.32
N GLU A 312 12.16 4.11 20.44
CA GLU A 312 12.96 3.06 21.07
C GLU A 312 13.17 1.87 20.12
N ARG A 313 12.09 1.40 19.48
CA ARG A 313 12.14 0.25 18.57
C ARG A 313 12.88 0.56 17.27
N LEU A 314 12.80 1.79 16.77
CA LEU A 314 13.49 2.24 15.57
C LEU A 314 15.01 2.03 15.66
N ALA A 315 15.59 2.12 16.86
CA ALA A 315 17.03 1.93 17.08
C ALA A 315 17.55 0.56 16.62
N ALA A 316 16.72 -0.50 16.63
CA ALA A 316 17.11 -1.81 16.11
C ALA A 316 17.21 -1.80 14.58
N TRP A 317 16.32 -1.07 13.90
CA TRP A 317 16.32 -0.91 12.46
C TRP A 317 17.50 -0.07 11.99
N GLU A 318 17.88 0.97 12.74
CA GLU A 318 19.04 1.82 12.46
C GLU A 318 20.38 1.07 12.58
N LYS A 319 20.44 0.03 13.42
CA LYS A 319 21.62 -0.83 13.58
C LYS A 319 21.68 -1.96 12.56
N ALA A 320 20.54 -2.37 12.01
CA ALA A 320 20.46 -3.32 10.91
C ALA A 320 21.00 -2.67 9.62
N PRO A 321 21.35 -3.44 8.57
CA PRO A 321 21.83 -2.87 7.31
C PRO A 321 20.72 -2.21 6.47
N VAL A 322 19.64 -1.74 7.11
CA VAL A 322 18.52 -1.06 6.47
C VAL A 322 18.93 0.35 6.08
N THR A 323 18.88 0.63 4.79
CA THR A 323 19.22 1.94 4.21
C THR A 323 17.97 2.78 3.97
N THR A 324 16.84 2.16 3.63
CA THR A 324 15.55 2.82 3.39
C THR A 324 14.43 2.10 4.15
N LEU A 325 13.65 2.80 4.96
CA LEU A 325 12.49 2.23 5.64
C LEU A 325 11.22 2.61 4.88
N ASN A 326 10.59 1.66 4.19
CA ASN A 326 9.38 1.90 3.42
C ASN A 326 8.15 1.72 4.31
N LEU A 327 7.46 2.81 4.62
CA LEU A 327 6.40 2.84 5.61
C LEU A 327 5.06 2.41 5.01
N TRP A 328 4.42 1.43 5.63
CA TRP A 328 2.99 1.20 5.54
C TRP A 328 2.31 1.91 6.70
N THR A 329 1.64 3.01 6.42
CA THR A 329 0.85 3.76 7.40
C THR A 329 -0.41 4.27 6.72
N TYR A 330 -1.44 4.56 7.52
CA TYR A 330 -2.79 4.88 7.02
C TYR A 330 -3.24 6.28 7.40
N ASP A 331 -2.38 7.04 8.09
CA ASP A 331 -2.65 8.38 8.52
C ASP A 331 -1.42 9.28 8.35
N LEU A 332 -1.66 10.58 8.41
CA LEU A 332 -0.62 11.58 8.31
C LEU A 332 0.31 11.56 9.52
N ALA A 333 -0.19 11.17 10.70
CA ALA A 333 0.59 11.14 11.92
C ALA A 333 1.77 10.15 11.81
N GLY A 334 1.57 8.98 11.18
CA GLY A 334 2.64 8.03 10.90
C GLY A 334 3.73 8.60 9.99
N VAL A 335 3.35 9.41 9.00
CA VAL A 335 4.30 10.11 8.12
C VAL A 335 5.10 11.16 8.90
N GLU A 336 4.42 12.01 9.66
CA GLU A 336 5.04 13.10 10.41
C GLU A 336 5.95 12.58 11.53
N VAL A 337 5.49 11.60 12.31
CA VAL A 337 6.27 11.00 13.40
C VAL A 337 7.55 10.38 12.85
N MET A 338 7.48 9.67 11.74
CA MET A 338 8.67 9.04 11.17
C MET A 338 9.61 10.06 10.52
N ALA A 339 9.10 11.11 9.88
CA ALA A 339 9.92 12.22 9.41
C ALA A 339 10.71 12.86 10.55
N GLU A 340 10.05 13.13 11.68
CA GLU A 340 10.73 13.71 12.85
C GLU A 340 11.78 12.75 13.43
N LEU A 341 11.42 11.48 13.61
CA LEU A 341 12.30 10.51 14.26
C LEU A 341 13.51 10.11 13.39
N ALA A 342 13.33 9.92 12.08
CA ALA A 342 14.36 9.38 11.20
C ALA A 342 15.07 10.43 10.33
N LEU A 343 14.42 11.55 10.03
CA LEU A 343 14.99 12.64 9.22
C LEU A 343 15.33 13.88 10.06
N GLY A 344 14.87 13.96 11.31
CA GLY A 344 15.11 15.12 12.19
C GLY A 344 14.35 16.37 11.78
N VAL A 345 13.26 16.22 11.03
CA VAL A 345 12.42 17.34 10.58
C VAL A 345 11.53 17.81 11.72
N ASP A 346 11.59 19.11 12.05
CA ASP A 346 10.66 19.74 12.99
C ASP A 346 9.30 19.98 12.31
N THR A 347 8.40 19.02 12.44
CA THR A 347 7.07 19.06 11.82
C THR A 347 6.18 20.15 12.40
N THR A 348 6.41 20.58 13.65
CA THR A 348 5.71 21.70 14.31
C THR A 348 5.92 23.02 13.57
N ARG A 349 7.10 23.23 13.00
CA ARG A 349 7.46 24.44 12.24
C ARG A 349 6.93 24.41 10.82
N THR A 350 6.96 23.25 10.17
CA THR A 350 6.47 23.06 8.79
C THR A 350 4.97 23.36 8.66
N VAL A 351 4.15 22.99 9.65
CA VAL A 351 2.71 23.32 9.67
C VAL A 351 2.48 24.84 9.83
N MET A 352 3.34 25.54 10.57
CA MET A 352 3.25 27.00 10.73
C MET A 352 3.70 27.75 9.47
N ASP A 353 4.74 27.28 8.78
CA ASP A 353 5.18 27.84 7.50
C ASP A 353 4.13 27.60 6.39
N MET A 354 3.40 26.49 6.44
CA MET A 354 2.28 26.18 5.53
C MET A 354 1.06 27.11 5.71
N ALA A 355 0.84 27.63 6.91
CA ALA A 355 -0.20 28.63 7.16
C ALA A 355 0.19 30.03 6.64
N GLN A 356 1.46 30.24 6.26
CA GLN A 356 2.01 31.55 5.88
C GLN A 356 2.41 31.66 4.39
N ALA A 357 2.47 30.55 3.65
CA ALA A 357 2.78 30.56 2.22
C ALA A 357 1.51 30.77 1.37
N GLU A 358 1.14 32.02 1.09
CA GLU A 358 0.16 32.35 0.05
C GLU A 358 0.75 32.09 -1.36
N PRO A 359 -0.06 31.65 -2.35
CA PRO A 359 0.44 31.51 -3.71
C PRO A 359 0.52 32.87 -4.42
N ASP A 360 1.68 33.15 -5.01
CA ASP A 360 1.95 34.32 -5.84
C ASP A 360 1.05 34.32 -7.09
N ALA A 361 0.26 35.37 -7.26
CA ALA A 361 -0.79 35.47 -8.28
C ALA A 361 -0.21 35.99 -9.62
N GLY A 362 0.11 35.07 -10.52
CA GLY A 362 0.45 35.36 -11.92
C GLY A 362 -0.76 35.23 -12.87
N GLU A 363 -1.21 36.37 -13.38
CA GLU A 363 -2.17 36.66 -14.48
C GLU A 363 -2.95 35.51 -15.15
N GLN A 364 -4.28 35.55 -15.00
CA GLN A 364 -5.25 34.97 -15.94
C GLN A 364 -6.24 36.03 -16.43
N SER A 365 -6.65 35.90 -17.70
CA SER A 365 -7.78 36.61 -18.32
C SER A 365 -8.85 35.59 -18.75
N PRO A 366 -10.13 36.01 -18.91
CA PRO A 366 -11.18 35.53 -18.03
C PRO A 366 -12.30 34.75 -18.75
N ALA A 367 -13.02 33.92 -18.01
CA ALA A 367 -14.42 33.59 -18.31
C ALA A 367 -15.15 33.07 -17.07
N GLY A 368 -16.26 33.72 -16.72
CA GLY A 368 -17.39 33.10 -16.04
C GLY A 368 -17.51 33.37 -14.55
N GLU A 369 -18.11 34.51 -14.19
CA GLU A 369 -18.69 34.73 -12.87
C GLU A 369 -19.80 33.71 -12.58
N ASN A 370 -19.72 33.05 -11.43
CA ASN A 370 -20.88 32.80 -10.58
C ASN A 370 -20.45 32.91 -9.11
N PRO A 371 -21.26 33.52 -8.23
CA PRO A 371 -20.79 34.16 -7.01
C PRO A 371 -20.88 33.26 -5.75
N ALA A 372 -20.07 33.63 -4.75
CA ALA A 372 -20.15 33.33 -3.32
C ALA A 372 -20.15 31.83 -2.95
N GLY A 373 -19.09 31.23 -2.39
CA GLY A 373 -18.25 31.74 -1.31
C GLY A 373 -18.72 31.12 0.01
N GLU A 374 -18.04 30.08 0.48
CA GLU A 374 -17.87 29.74 1.90
C GLU A 374 -16.95 28.50 2.08
N ASN A 375 -15.73 28.80 2.54
CA ASN A 375 -14.82 28.13 3.46
C ASN A 375 -14.64 26.59 3.51
N ALA A 376 -13.36 26.22 3.60
CA ALA A 376 -12.88 24.97 4.19
C ALA A 376 -13.42 24.78 5.61
N GLU A 377 -13.91 23.58 5.98
CA GLU A 377 -13.80 23.02 7.36
C GLU A 377 -14.39 21.61 7.58
N SER A 378 -13.56 20.78 8.23
CA SER A 378 -13.86 19.68 9.19
C SER A 378 -14.35 18.28 8.74
N ALA A 379 -13.78 17.27 9.39
CA ALA A 379 -14.16 15.86 9.34
C ALA A 379 -15.46 15.61 10.14
N GLY A 380 -16.59 16.03 9.58
CA GLY A 380 -17.90 16.04 10.26
C GLY A 380 -18.98 15.15 9.64
N ALA A 381 -20.18 15.15 10.21
CA ALA A 381 -21.33 14.32 9.83
C ALA A 381 -21.68 14.40 8.34
N ARG A 382 -21.57 15.59 7.74
CA ARG A 382 -21.80 15.77 6.30
C ARG A 382 -20.91 14.86 5.46
N GLN A 383 -19.63 14.68 5.84
CA GLN A 383 -18.70 13.78 5.14
C GLN A 383 -19.10 12.31 5.31
N VAL A 384 -19.63 11.92 6.48
CA VAL A 384 -20.16 10.58 6.71
C VAL A 384 -21.35 10.31 5.80
N PHE A 385 -22.29 11.25 5.67
CA PHE A 385 -23.42 11.11 4.73
C PHE A 385 -22.97 11.07 3.27
N THR A 386 -21.96 11.85 2.86
CA THR A 386 -21.38 11.74 1.51
C THR A 386 -20.84 10.33 1.23
N ARG A 387 -20.16 9.70 2.20
CA ARG A 387 -19.70 8.30 2.08
C ARG A 387 -20.88 7.32 2.02
N MET A 388 -21.93 7.55 2.80
CA MET A 388 -23.16 6.74 2.73
C MET A 388 -23.81 6.85 1.35
N THR A 389 -23.90 8.04 0.75
CA THR A 389 -24.42 8.23 -0.61
C THR A 389 -23.66 7.37 -1.62
N ALA A 390 -22.32 7.40 -1.58
CA ALA A 390 -21.50 6.59 -2.47
C ALA A 390 -21.75 5.07 -2.27
N ARG A 391 -21.80 4.61 -1.02
CA ARG A 391 -22.05 3.19 -0.69
C ARG A 391 -23.43 2.70 -1.14
N VAL A 392 -24.45 3.55 -1.02
CA VAL A 392 -25.81 3.21 -1.48
C VAL A 392 -25.84 3.08 -3.01
N ALA A 393 -25.18 3.99 -3.73
CA ALA A 393 -25.08 3.92 -5.18
C ALA A 393 -24.30 2.68 -5.67
N GLU A 394 -23.25 2.28 -4.96
CA GLU A 394 -22.40 1.13 -5.29
C GLU A 394 -23.01 -0.23 -4.93
N ASN A 395 -24.00 -0.27 -4.04
CA ASN A 395 -24.57 -1.52 -3.54
C ASN A 395 -26.11 -1.56 -3.67
N PRO A 396 -26.66 -1.79 -4.87
CA PRO A 396 -28.12 -1.86 -5.10
C PRO A 396 -28.85 -2.93 -4.27
N ASN A 397 -28.12 -3.93 -3.78
CA ASN A 397 -28.66 -4.97 -2.90
C ASN A 397 -28.96 -4.47 -1.47
N LEU A 398 -28.47 -3.29 -1.08
CA LEU A 398 -28.77 -2.69 0.23
C LEU A 398 -30.25 -2.41 0.41
N VAL A 399 -30.93 -1.92 -0.65
CA VAL A 399 -32.37 -1.66 -0.62
C VAL A 399 -33.15 -2.93 -0.32
N LYS A 400 -32.80 -4.05 -0.95
CA LYS A 400 -33.45 -5.35 -0.71
C LYS A 400 -33.15 -5.91 0.68
N ARG A 401 -31.94 -5.70 1.19
CA ARG A 401 -31.47 -6.27 2.47
C ARG A 401 -32.02 -5.50 3.67
N VAL A 402 -32.04 -4.17 3.59
CA VAL A 402 -32.43 -3.31 4.71
C VAL A 402 -33.94 -3.03 4.68
N ASN A 403 -34.48 -2.68 3.50
CA ASN A 403 -35.90 -2.44 3.24
C ASN A 403 -36.55 -1.49 4.26
N ALA A 404 -35.93 -0.32 4.46
CA ALA A 404 -36.38 0.68 5.43
C ALA A 404 -35.97 2.09 5.05
N LEU A 405 -36.77 3.05 5.47
CA LEU A 405 -36.55 4.49 5.31
C LEU A 405 -36.13 5.10 6.65
N PHE A 406 -34.97 5.74 6.69
CA PHE A 406 -34.41 6.32 7.92
C PHE A 406 -34.40 7.84 7.90
N GLN A 407 -34.71 8.44 9.04
CA GLN A 407 -34.49 9.86 9.30
C GLN A 407 -33.33 10.02 10.30
N PHE A 408 -32.38 10.89 9.99
CA PHE A 408 -31.34 11.32 10.91
C PHE A 408 -31.53 12.78 11.26
N HIS A 409 -31.38 13.10 12.54
CA HIS A 409 -31.28 14.47 13.04
C HIS A 409 -29.96 14.61 13.78
N ILE A 410 -28.98 15.22 13.11
CA ILE A 410 -27.64 15.38 13.66
C ILE A 410 -27.45 16.82 14.12
N SER A 411 -27.21 17.03 15.40
CA SER A 411 -26.98 18.37 15.96
C SER A 411 -25.48 18.71 15.96
N GLY A 412 -25.08 19.86 15.43
CA GLY A 412 -23.70 20.35 15.43
C GLY A 412 -23.38 21.11 14.15
N ASP A 413 -22.19 21.69 14.06
CA ASP A 413 -21.83 22.65 13.02
C ASP A 413 -21.81 22.05 11.60
N THR A 414 -21.53 20.74 11.48
CA THR A 414 -21.62 20.00 10.21
C THR A 414 -22.79 19.02 10.13
N GLY A 415 -23.68 19.08 11.12
CA GLY A 415 -24.87 18.24 11.22
C GLY A 415 -25.96 18.62 10.22
N GLY A 416 -27.21 18.35 10.61
CA GLY A 416 -28.41 18.62 9.84
C GLY A 416 -29.35 17.42 9.78
N ASP A 417 -30.44 17.61 9.04
CA ASP A 417 -31.44 16.59 8.81
C ASP A 417 -31.14 15.81 7.53
N TRP A 418 -31.12 14.48 7.63
CA TRP A 418 -30.77 13.60 6.52
C TRP A 418 -31.75 12.44 6.38
N ILE A 419 -32.04 12.08 5.14
CA ILE A 419 -32.88 10.97 4.74
C ILE A 419 -31.98 9.90 4.13
N VAL A 420 -32.07 8.68 4.65
CA VAL A 420 -31.41 7.50 4.07
C VAL A 420 -32.50 6.54 3.63
N ASP A 421 -32.76 6.51 2.32
CA ASP A 421 -33.77 5.67 1.68
C ASP A 421 -33.13 4.36 1.20
N LEU A 422 -33.35 3.30 1.98
CA LEU A 422 -33.02 1.93 1.60
C LEU A 422 -34.29 1.09 1.46
N LYS A 423 -35.39 1.74 1.10
CA LYS A 423 -36.70 1.10 0.88
C LYS A 423 -37.07 1.13 -0.60
N HIS A 424 -36.73 2.22 -1.29
CA HIS A 424 -37.03 2.41 -2.72
C HIS A 424 -35.76 2.31 -3.56
N ALA A 425 -35.78 1.49 -4.62
CA ALA A 425 -34.64 1.34 -5.53
C ALA A 425 -34.50 2.58 -6.45
N PRO A 426 -33.27 3.04 -6.75
CA PRO A 426 -31.96 2.42 -6.49
C PRO A 426 -31.38 2.61 -5.08
N GLY A 427 -32.11 3.27 -4.18
CA GLY A 427 -31.63 3.72 -2.87
C GLY A 427 -31.07 5.14 -2.97
N ASP A 428 -31.23 5.94 -1.92
CA ASP A 428 -30.81 7.35 -1.94
C ASP A 428 -30.41 7.86 -0.55
N VAL A 429 -29.50 8.84 -0.52
CA VAL A 429 -29.10 9.56 0.70
C VAL A 429 -29.05 11.05 0.38
N ARG A 430 -29.91 11.83 1.04
CA ARG A 430 -30.10 13.26 0.76
C ARG A 430 -30.41 14.05 2.03
N SER A 431 -30.12 15.34 2.04
CA SER A 431 -30.55 16.24 3.12
C SER A 431 -32.06 16.46 3.10
N GLY A 432 -32.69 16.51 4.26
CA GLY A 432 -34.12 16.82 4.40
C GLY A 432 -34.81 16.12 5.57
N VAL A 433 -36.11 16.35 5.67
CA VAL A 433 -37.00 15.74 6.67
C VAL A 433 -38.11 14.98 5.95
N ILE A 434 -38.50 13.82 6.49
CA ILE A 434 -39.65 13.02 6.05
C ILE A 434 -40.66 12.85 7.18
N ASP A 435 -41.94 12.83 6.82
CA ASP A 435 -43.04 12.75 7.80
C ASP A 435 -43.21 11.35 8.42
N ALA A 436 -42.80 10.30 7.71
CA ALA A 436 -43.00 8.91 8.12
C ALA A 436 -41.76 8.04 7.85
N ALA A 437 -40.76 8.12 8.74
CA ALA A 437 -39.61 7.22 8.75
C ALA A 437 -39.92 5.90 9.46
N ASP A 438 -39.35 4.79 8.99
CA ASP A 438 -39.42 3.48 9.68
C ASP A 438 -38.53 3.47 10.93
N CYS A 439 -37.48 4.31 10.95
CA CYS A 439 -36.59 4.51 12.08
C CYS A 439 -36.00 5.93 12.05
N THR A 440 -36.08 6.64 13.19
CA THR A 440 -35.51 7.98 13.35
C THR A 440 -34.37 7.95 14.36
N ILE A 441 -33.23 8.53 14.01
CA ILE A 441 -31.99 8.51 14.80
C ILE A 441 -31.57 9.96 15.10
N ARG A 442 -31.32 10.26 16.38
CA ARG A 442 -30.88 11.59 16.83
C ARG A 442 -29.60 11.47 17.64
N MET A 443 -28.58 12.26 17.29
CA MET A 443 -27.31 12.33 18.01
C MET A 443 -26.53 13.60 17.67
N THR A 444 -25.41 13.83 18.37
CA THR A 444 -24.51 14.92 18.04
C THR A 444 -23.65 14.58 16.83
N ASP A 445 -23.14 15.62 16.16
CA ASP A 445 -22.18 15.50 15.06
C ASP A 445 -20.94 14.67 15.47
N ALA A 446 -20.37 14.98 16.63
CA ALA A 446 -19.24 14.26 17.20
C ALA A 446 -19.54 12.78 17.47
N ASP A 447 -20.65 12.48 18.15
CA ASP A 447 -21.02 11.07 18.44
C ASP A 447 -21.33 10.30 17.15
N PHE A 448 -21.88 10.96 16.12
CA PHE A 448 -22.15 10.34 14.82
C PHE A 448 -20.86 9.96 14.09
N VAL A 449 -19.86 10.84 14.10
CA VAL A 449 -18.54 10.56 13.52
C VAL A 449 -17.82 9.44 14.27
N GLU A 450 -17.88 9.42 15.61
CA GLU A 450 -17.30 8.33 16.41
C GLU A 450 -18.00 6.99 16.16
N LEU A 451 -19.34 7.00 16.03
CA LEU A 451 -20.12 5.80 15.74
C LEU A 451 -19.81 5.29 14.32
N ALA A 452 -19.75 6.18 13.34
CA ALA A 452 -19.47 5.83 11.96
C ALA A 452 -18.04 5.32 11.74
N SER A 453 -17.08 5.79 12.54
CA SER A 453 -15.68 5.34 12.52
C SER A 453 -15.42 4.08 13.37
N GLY A 454 -16.44 3.55 14.04
CA GLY A 454 -16.33 2.37 14.91
C GLY A 454 -15.68 2.63 16.27
N ARG A 455 -15.33 3.89 16.59
CA ARG A 455 -14.75 4.28 17.89
C ARG A 455 -15.79 4.31 19.01
N LEU A 456 -17.05 4.55 18.67
CA LEU A 456 -18.17 4.49 19.60
C LEU A 456 -19.05 3.27 19.31
N ASN A 457 -19.12 2.36 20.28
CA ASN A 457 -19.98 1.18 20.18
C ASN A 457 -21.47 1.60 20.18
N PRO A 458 -22.29 1.14 19.22
CA PRO A 458 -23.70 1.55 19.10
C PRO A 458 -24.57 1.22 20.32
N MET A 459 -24.33 0.09 20.99
CA MET A 459 -25.07 -0.31 22.20
C MET A 459 -24.68 0.56 23.40
N ALA A 460 -23.40 0.90 23.51
CA ALA A 460 -22.91 1.83 24.53
C ALA A 460 -23.46 3.25 24.31
N ALA A 461 -23.49 3.73 23.06
CA ALA A 461 -24.05 5.04 22.70
C ALA A 461 -25.53 5.15 23.07
N PHE A 462 -26.31 4.10 22.81
CA PHE A 462 -27.73 4.05 23.19
C PHE A 462 -27.90 4.01 24.72
N ALA A 463 -27.16 3.16 25.42
CA ALA A 463 -27.24 3.03 26.88
C ALA A 463 -26.83 4.33 27.62
N GLN A 464 -25.90 5.09 27.05
CA GLN A 464 -25.44 6.39 27.58
C GLN A 464 -26.34 7.56 27.17
N GLY A 465 -27.39 7.32 26.35
CA GLY A 465 -28.29 8.36 25.86
C GLY A 465 -27.69 9.29 24.80
N LYS A 466 -26.50 8.96 24.27
CA LYS A 466 -25.83 9.68 23.17
C LYS A 466 -26.52 9.49 21.82
N VAL A 467 -27.20 8.35 21.66
CA VAL A 467 -28.06 8.04 20.53
C VAL A 467 -29.48 7.85 21.02
N LYS A 468 -30.42 8.58 20.42
CA LYS A 468 -31.86 8.36 20.61
C LYS A 468 -32.44 7.77 19.33
N ILE A 469 -33.26 6.73 19.49
CA ILE A 469 -33.88 6.02 18.36
C ILE A 469 -35.39 5.98 18.60
N ASP A 470 -36.16 6.52 17.67
CA ASP A 470 -37.62 6.43 17.60
C ASP A 470 -38.03 5.48 16.45
N GLY A 471 -39.16 4.78 16.57
CA GLY A 471 -39.61 3.78 15.60
C GLY A 471 -39.10 2.37 15.91
N ASN A 472 -38.63 1.61 14.90
CA ASN A 472 -38.14 0.25 15.10
C ASN A 472 -36.61 0.21 15.33
N PRO A 473 -36.11 0.05 16.58
CA PRO A 473 -34.68 0.10 16.87
C PRO A 473 -33.88 -1.07 16.28
N MET A 474 -34.53 -2.20 15.95
CA MET A 474 -33.87 -3.31 15.27
C MET A 474 -33.47 -2.98 13.82
N LEU A 475 -34.01 -1.91 13.23
CA LEU A 475 -33.57 -1.44 11.92
C LEU A 475 -32.25 -0.68 11.99
N ALA A 476 -31.96 0.00 13.10
CA ALA A 476 -30.72 0.74 13.27
C ALA A 476 -29.48 -0.19 13.28
N THR A 477 -29.62 -1.43 13.76
CA THR A 477 -28.53 -2.42 13.73
C THR A 477 -28.18 -2.87 12.31
N LYS A 478 -29.12 -2.77 11.36
CA LYS A 478 -28.90 -3.10 9.95
C LYS A 478 -28.08 -2.05 9.20
N LEU A 479 -27.90 -0.86 9.78
CA LEU A 479 -27.10 0.22 9.22
C LEU A 479 -25.58 0.03 9.41
N GLN A 480 -25.14 -0.96 10.20
CA GLN A 480 -23.71 -1.19 10.44
C GLN A 480 -22.90 -1.31 9.13
N GLY A 481 -23.46 -1.97 8.12
CA GLY A 481 -22.82 -2.11 6.80
C GLY A 481 -22.76 -0.84 5.93
N LEU A 482 -23.32 0.29 6.40
CA LEU A 482 -23.26 1.59 5.71
C LEU A 482 -22.15 2.51 6.23
N PHE A 483 -21.58 2.23 7.40
CA PHE A 483 -20.62 3.13 8.07
C PHE A 483 -19.17 2.69 7.93
N GLY A 484 -18.92 1.38 7.89
CA GLY A 484 -17.59 0.79 7.83
C GLY A 484 -17.72 -0.64 7.38
#